data_AF-I8UGC6-F1
#
_entry.id   AF-I8UGC6-F1
#
_cell.length_a   1.000
_cell.length_b   1.000
_cell.length_c   1.000
_cell.angle_alpha   90.00
_cell.angle_beta   90.00
_cell.angle_gamma   90.00
#
_symmetry.space_group_name_H-M   'P 1'
#
loop_
_entity.id
_entity.type
_entity.pdbx_description
1 polymer ?
#
loop_
_entity_poly.entity_id
_entity_poly.type
_entity_poly.pdbx_seq_one_letter_code
_entity_poly.pdbx_strand_id
1 'polypeptide(L)' 'MIGFFPFMHSIILAFCLQLPMMVDGFTQLWKWRESNNGLRVVTGCLSGFGQCLLIWYLADVLFTLLN' A
#
# COMPACT_ATOMS: atom_id res chain seq x y z
N MET A 1 -19.33 -5.77 16.59
CA MET A 1 -18.00 -6.25 17.02
C MET A 1 -17.31 -6.84 15.80
N ILE A 2 -16.81 -5.97 14.91
CA ILE A 2 -16.01 -6.34 13.73
C ILE A 2 -14.58 -6.42 14.26
N GLY A 3 -14.17 -7.59 14.75
CA GLY A 3 -12.85 -7.75 15.34
C GLY A 3 -12.19 -8.97 14.76
N PHE A 4 -11.26 -8.79 13.83
CA PHE A 4 -10.08 -9.66 13.72
C PHE A 4 -9.05 -9.08 12.74
N PHE A 5 -8.10 -8.28 13.22
CA PHE A 5 -6.69 -8.20 12.79
C PHE A 5 -6.04 -7.09 13.64
N PRO A 6 -4.82 -7.24 14.18
CA PRO A 6 -4.21 -6.21 14.99
C PRO A 6 -3.96 -4.95 14.14
N PHE A 7 -4.84 -3.94 14.26
CA PHE A 7 -4.90 -2.70 13.48
C PHE A 7 -3.55 -2.03 13.23
N MET A 8 -2.65 -2.06 14.22
CA MET A 8 -1.32 -1.46 14.14
C MET A 8 -0.36 -2.21 13.19
N HIS A 9 -0.49 -3.54 13.06
CA HIS A 9 0.38 -4.31 12.15
C HIS A 9 -0.06 -4.13 10.70
N SER A 10 -1.37 -3.99 10.46
CA SER A 10 -1.95 -3.82 9.12
C SER A 10 -1.53 -2.50 8.47
N ILE A 11 -1.43 -1.40 9.24
CA ILE A 11 -1.07 -0.08 8.69
C ILE A 11 0.41 0.01 8.33
N ILE A 12 1.29 -0.53 9.18
CA ILE A 12 2.74 -0.56 8.91
C ILE A 12 3.01 -1.40 7.67
N LEU A 13 2.41 -2.60 7.60
CA LEU A 13 2.52 -3.48 6.43
C LEU A 13 2.03 -2.77 5.16
N ALA A 14 0.91 -2.05 5.25
CA ALA A 14 0.37 -1.31 4.12
C ALA A 14 1.36 -0.28 3.58
N PHE A 15 1.90 0.60 4.45
CA PHE A 15 2.92 1.57 4.03
C PHE A 15 4.20 0.91 3.50
N CYS A 16 4.64 -0.19 4.09
CA CYS A 16 5.79 -0.94 3.61
C CYS A 16 5.58 -1.47 2.18
N LEU A 17 4.37 -1.92 1.85
CA LEU A 17 4.02 -2.43 0.51
C LEU A 17 3.95 -1.33 -0.57
N GLN A 18 3.82 -0.06 -0.18
CA GLN A 18 3.94 1.09 -1.09
C GLN A 18 5.39 1.36 -1.54
N LEU A 19 6.37 1.08 -0.67
CA LEU A 19 7.77 1.46 -0.88
C LEU A 19 8.35 0.97 -2.22
N PRO A 20 8.15 -0.29 -2.66
CA PRO A 20 8.71 -0.77 -3.92
C PRO A 20 8.24 0.03 -5.14
N MET A 21 6.95 0.40 -5.18
CA MET A 21 6.40 1.22 -6.26
C MET A 21 6.90 2.67 -6.18
N MET A 22 7.01 3.23 -4.98
CA MET A 22 7.56 4.57 -4.80
C MET A 22 9.02 4.62 -5.29
N VAL A 23 9.85 3.67 -4.87
CA VAL A 23 11.25 3.59 -5.29
C VAL A 23 11.34 3.37 -6.80
N ASP A 24 10.54 2.48 -7.39
CA ASP A 24 10.51 2.28 -8.84
C ASP A 24 10.17 3.59 -9.57
N GLY A 25 9.09 4.27 -9.16
CA GLY A 25 8.69 5.56 -9.70
C GLY A 25 9.74 6.66 -9.54
N PHE A 26 10.40 6.75 -8.38
CA PHE A 26 11.50 7.70 -8.15
C PHE A 26 12.71 7.41 -9.03
N THR A 27 13.10 6.14 -9.16
CA THR A 27 14.24 5.75 -10.03
C THR A 27 13.94 6.02 -11.50
N GLN A 28 12.68 5.88 -11.93
CA GLN A 28 12.24 6.28 -13.28
C GLN A 28 12.23 7.80 -13.47
N LEU A 29 11.72 8.55 -12.47
CA LEU A 29 11.65 10.01 -12.53
C LEU A 29 13.04 10.64 -12.69
N TRP A 30 14.04 10.12 -11.97
CA TRP A 30 15.43 10.56 -12.08
C TRP A 30 16.21 9.94 -13.25
N LYS A 31 15.55 9.14 -14.11
CA LYS A 31 16.16 8.46 -15.26
C LYS A 31 17.37 7.58 -14.89
N TRP A 32 17.43 7.08 -13.65
CA TRP A 32 18.48 6.16 -13.22
C TRP A 32 18.36 4.80 -13.89
N ARG A 33 17.12 4.42 -14.24
CA ARG A 33 16.80 3.23 -15.03
C ARG A 33 15.44 3.38 -15.69
N GLU A 34 15.25 2.70 -16.80
CA GLU A 34 13.92 2.45 -17.35
C GLU A 34 13.25 1.29 -16.59
N SER A 35 11.99 1.47 -16.19
CA SER A 35 11.22 0.39 -15.63
C SER A 35 10.73 -0.53 -16.73
N ASN A 36 10.79 -1.83 -16.46
CA ASN A 36 10.30 -2.85 -17.37
C ASN A 36 8.88 -3.28 -16.94
N ASN A 37 8.13 -3.87 -17.87
CA ASN A 37 6.74 -4.26 -17.62
C ASN A 37 6.62 -5.25 -16.45
N GLY A 38 7.59 -6.15 -16.26
CA GLY A 38 7.60 -7.09 -15.15
C GLY A 38 7.68 -6.37 -13.80
N LEU A 39 8.60 -5.41 -13.66
CA LEU A 39 8.75 -4.66 -12.42
C LEU A 39 7.52 -3.80 -12.13
N ARG A 40 6.93 -3.16 -13.15
CA ARG A 40 5.66 -2.41 -13.00
C ARG A 40 4.52 -3.27 -12.49
N VAL A 41 4.40 -4.51 -12.97
CA VAL A 41 3.37 -5.44 -12.48
C VAL A 41 3.65 -5.82 -11.04
N VAL A 42 4.89 -6.17 -10.69
CA VAL A 42 5.24 -6.60 -9.32
C VAL A 42 5.07 -5.46 -8.31
N THR A 43 5.67 -4.30 -8.57
CA THR A 43 5.54 -3.13 -7.69
C THR A 43 4.10 -2.61 -7.66
N GLY A 44 3.42 -2.66 -8.82
CA GLY A 44 1.98 -2.56 -9.03
C GLY A 44 1.14 -3.32 -8.02
N CYS A 45 1.26 -4.65 -8.08
CA CYS A 45 0.50 -5.58 -7.25
C CYS A 45 0.79 -5.37 -5.76
N LEU A 46 2.06 -5.23 -5.37
CA LEU A 46 2.44 -4.99 -3.97
C LEU A 46 1.77 -3.71 -3.43
N SER A 47 1.87 -2.62 -4.18
CA SER A 47 1.21 -1.36 -3.82
C SER A 47 -0.32 -1.52 -3.77
N GLY A 48 -0.93 -2.21 -4.73
CA GLY A 48 -2.37 -2.49 -4.74
C GLY A 48 -2.83 -3.22 -3.47
N PHE A 49 -2.09 -4.24 -3.02
CA PHE A 49 -2.36 -4.91 -1.74
C PHE A 49 -2.25 -3.96 -0.54
N GLY A 50 -1.21 -3.11 -0.50
CA GLY A 50 -1.08 -2.08 0.53
C GLY A 50 -2.25 -1.09 0.54
N GLN A 51 -2.73 -0.67 -0.64
CA GLN A 51 -3.89 0.22 -0.76
C GLN A 51 -5.17 -0.42 -0.21
N CYS A 52 -5.43 -1.70 -0.49
CA CYS A 52 -6.59 -2.40 0.07
C CYS A 52 -6.56 -2.41 1.61
N LEU A 53 -5.38 -2.63 2.21
CA LEU A 53 -5.20 -2.60 3.67
C LEU A 53 -5.45 -1.19 4.24
N LEU A 54 -4.94 -0.13 3.58
CA LEU A 54 -5.19 1.25 4.01
C LEU A 54 -6.68 1.63 3.91
N ILE A 55 -7.33 1.30 2.78
CA ILE A 55 -8.75 1.60 2.57
C ILE A 55 -9.60 0.93 3.64
N TRP A 56 -9.32 -0.34 3.94
CA TRP A 56 -10.06 -1.07 4.97
C TRP A 56 -9.85 -0.46 6.35
N TYR A 57 -8.61 -0.14 6.73
CA TYR A 57 -8.30 0.54 7.99
C TYR A 57 -9.05 1.87 8.12
N LEU A 58 -9.01 2.71 7.08
CA LEU A 58 -9.67 4.02 7.07
C LEU A 58 -11.20 3.89 7.14
N ALA A 59 -11.77 2.92 6.43
CA ALA A 59 -13.21 2.65 6.49
C ALA A 59 -13.64 2.27 7.91
N ASP A 60 -12.89 1.41 8.59
CA ASP A 60 -13.20 1.00 9.96
C ASP A 60 -13.11 2.16 10.97
N VAL A 61 -12.06 2.99 10.86
CA VAL A 61 -11.94 4.22 11.65
C VAL A 61 -13.13 5.14 11.40
N LEU A 62 -13.52 5.35 10.14
CA LEU A 62 -14.66 6.18 9.78
C LEU A 62 -15.96 5.65 10.39
N PHE A 63 -16.24 4.35 10.28
CA PHE A 63 -17.43 3.75 10.90
C PHE A 63 -17.41 3.90 12.42
N THR A 64 -16.25 3.76 13.06
CA THR A 64 -16.10 3.94 14.51
C THR A 64 -16.33 5.39 14.94
N LEU A 65 -16.00 6.38 14.10
CA LEU A 65 -16.24 7.79 14.39
C LEU A 65 -17.69 8.23 14.15
N LEU A 66 -18.42 7.52 13.30
CA LEU A 66 -19.80 7.84 12.92
C LEU A 66 -20.87 7.15 13.79
N ASN A 67 -20.51 6.10 14.52
CA ASN A 67 -21.39 5.40 15.47
C ASN A 67 -21.07 5.83 16.90
#